data_AF-A0A534XRL8-F1
#
_entry.id   AF-A0A534XRL8-F1
#
_cell.length_a   1.000
_cell.length_b   1.000
_cell.length_c   1.000
_cell.angle_alpha   90.00
_cell.angle_beta   90.00
_cell.angle_gamma   90.00
#
_symmetry.space_group_name_H-M   'P 1'
#
loop_
_entity.id
_entity.type
_entity.pdbx_description
1 polymer ?
#
loop_
_entity_poly.entity_id
_entity_poly.type
_entity_poly.pdbx_seq_one_letter_code
_entity_poly.pdbx_strand_id
1 'polypeptide(L)'
;MVGVVVASHGKLAEELIRTAEGVVGPLESVAGVAVSATEPDSRGRPQGHWPCLARIAEGDEVTVPAGIALVRIDNRLVHGQVLEAWVPALSAQGILVADDEVAANPLARAAMSLAIPKKIAFHVAPIAEVAAMLRPGGPGAPAPRTLVLVRNVRDAAALREQGVPLPHLNLGNVHFSEGRAQVTPTVYLDAAEIEALEQLGATGTEIEARAVPAETPVTLPAIAERFRAGEPRK
;
A
#
# COMPACT_ATOMS: atom_id res chain seq x y z
N MET A 1 -4.87 -34.37 26.09
CA MET A 1 -5.41 -33.85 24.80
C MET A 1 -5.61 -32.36 25.01
N VAL A 2 -4.78 -31.50 24.42
CA VAL A 2 -4.88 -30.03 24.62
C VAL A 2 -6.11 -29.53 23.87
N GLY A 3 -7.04 -28.90 24.57
CA GLY A 3 -8.34 -28.47 24.01
C GLY A 3 -8.34 -27.02 23.54
N VAL A 4 -7.47 -26.16 24.09
CA VAL A 4 -7.41 -24.73 23.77
C VAL A 4 -5.95 -24.25 23.82
N VAL A 5 -5.53 -23.47 22.82
CA VAL A 5 -4.18 -22.88 22.72
C VAL A 5 -4.29 -21.36 22.80
N VAL A 6 -3.55 -20.75 23.73
CA VAL A 6 -3.43 -19.29 23.85
C VAL A 6 -2.08 -18.86 23.29
N ALA A 7 -2.09 -18.16 22.16
CA ALA A 7 -0.88 -17.74 21.45
C ALA A 7 -0.68 -16.22 21.59
N SER A 8 0.49 -15.78 22.07
CA SER A 8 0.82 -14.35 22.17
C SER A 8 2.34 -14.11 22.09
N HIS A 9 2.74 -12.86 21.86
CA HIS A 9 4.15 -12.49 21.81
C HIS A 9 4.78 -12.45 23.22
N GLY A 10 5.98 -13.04 23.36
CA GLY A 10 6.70 -13.06 24.62
C GLY A 10 5.99 -13.89 25.71
N LYS A 11 6.05 -13.43 26.97
CA LYS A 11 5.52 -14.16 28.14
C LYS A 11 4.02 -13.96 28.40
N LEU A 12 3.34 -13.16 27.58
CA LEU A 12 1.96 -12.73 27.80
C LEU A 12 0.95 -13.91 27.82
N ALA A 13 1.21 -14.98 27.08
CA ALA A 13 0.30 -16.14 27.00
C ALA A 13 0.28 -16.92 28.31
N GLU A 14 1.43 -17.05 28.97
CA GLU A 14 1.54 -17.68 30.28
C GLU A 14 0.90 -16.83 31.38
N GLU A 15 1.02 -15.51 31.30
CA GLU A 15 0.40 -14.58 32.25
C GLU A 15 -1.13 -14.58 32.14
N LEU A 16 -1.66 -14.64 30.91
CA LEU A 16 -3.11 -14.75 30.68
C LEU A 16 -3.68 -16.06 31.22
N ILE A 17 -2.96 -17.18 31.04
CA ILE A 17 -3.37 -18.48 31.59
C ILE A 17 -3.34 -18.45 33.11
N ARG A 18 -2.27 -17.95 33.74
CA ARG A 18 -2.19 -17.82 35.22
C ARG A 18 -3.30 -16.95 35.79
N THR A 19 -3.62 -15.86 35.08
CA THR A 19 -4.71 -14.96 35.48
C THR A 19 -6.06 -15.67 35.38
N ALA A 20 -6.29 -16.43 34.31
CA ALA A 20 -7.52 -17.20 34.13
C ALA A 20 -7.65 -18.31 35.19
N GLU A 21 -6.58 -19.06 35.48
CA GLU A 21 -6.58 -20.12 36.50
C GLU A 21 -6.90 -19.58 37.90
N GLY A 22 -6.47 -18.35 38.21
CA GLY A 22 -6.84 -17.66 39.45
C GLY A 22 -8.34 -17.37 39.59
N VAL A 23 -9.09 -17.37 38.50
CA VAL A 23 -10.54 -17.08 38.47
C VAL A 23 -11.37 -18.36 38.32
N VAL A 24 -10.94 -19.30 37.47
CA VAL A 24 -11.74 -20.48 37.09
C VAL A 24 -11.18 -21.81 37.57
N GLY A 25 -10.04 -21.80 38.28
CA GLY A 25 -9.35 -23.00 38.73
C GLY A 25 -8.37 -23.58 37.68
N PRO A 26 -7.67 -24.68 37.99
CA PRO A 26 -6.62 -25.24 37.13
C PRO A 26 -7.14 -25.61 35.74
N LEU A 27 -6.44 -25.17 34.69
CA LEU A 27 -6.84 -25.35 33.31
C LEU A 27 -6.01 -26.45 32.63
N GLU A 28 -6.24 -27.71 33.01
CA GLU A 28 -5.44 -28.88 32.59
C GLU A 28 -5.41 -29.14 31.07
N SER A 29 -6.31 -28.52 30.31
CA SER A 29 -6.43 -28.67 28.86
C SER A 29 -6.01 -27.42 28.06
N VAL A 30 -5.40 -26.43 28.70
CA VAL A 30 -4.97 -25.17 28.07
C VAL A 30 -3.45 -25.07 28.07
N ALA A 31 -2.86 -24.75 26.91
CA ALA A 31 -1.42 -24.54 26.78
C ALA A 31 -1.11 -23.14 26.22
N GLY A 32 -0.14 -22.47 26.84
CA GLY A 32 0.40 -21.20 26.37
C GLY A 32 1.48 -21.45 25.32
N VAL A 33 1.39 -20.74 24.19
CA VAL A 33 2.40 -20.81 23.14
C VAL A 33 2.97 -19.40 22.94
N ALA A 34 4.26 -19.25 23.23
CA ALA A 34 4.99 -18.04 22.93
C ALA A 34 5.25 -17.97 21.43
N VAL A 35 4.66 -16.99 20.75
CA VAL A 35 4.92 -16.73 19.34
C VAL A 35 6.11 -15.79 19.26
N SER A 36 7.30 -16.33 19.01
CA SER A 36 8.43 -15.53 18.53
C SER A 36 8.30 -15.32 17.03
N ALA A 37 8.64 -14.14 16.54
CA ALA A 37 8.79 -13.92 15.11
C ALA A 37 9.94 -14.79 14.59
N THR A 38 9.61 -15.98 14.11
CA THR A 38 10.48 -16.75 13.23
C THR A 38 10.19 -16.34 11.80
N GLU A 39 11.24 -16.42 10.99
CA GLU A 39 11.35 -16.18 9.54
C GLU A 39 10.10 -16.42 8.68
N PRO A 40 10.03 -15.79 7.49
CA PRO A 40 8.77 -15.50 6.81
C PRO A 40 7.98 -16.77 6.45
N ASP A 41 6.73 -16.76 6.89
CA ASP A 41 5.64 -17.70 6.57
C ASP A 41 5.70 -18.25 5.12
N SER A 42 5.75 -19.59 5.04
CA SER A 42 5.83 -20.43 3.85
C SER A 42 4.46 -20.84 3.29
N ARG A 43 3.36 -20.21 3.73
CA ARG A 43 2.08 -20.33 3.03
C ARG A 43 2.19 -19.65 1.66
N GLY A 44 2.09 -20.47 0.61
CA GLY A 44 2.28 -20.11 -0.79
C GLY A 44 1.71 -18.73 -1.15
N ARG A 45 2.61 -17.75 -1.23
CA ARG A 45 2.33 -16.41 -1.75
C ARG A 45 2.16 -16.50 -3.27
N PRO A 46 1.25 -15.72 -3.89
CA PRO A 46 1.42 -15.42 -5.29
C PRO A 46 2.81 -14.78 -5.45
N GLN A 47 3.64 -15.39 -6.29
CA GLN A 47 4.98 -14.92 -6.61
C GLN A 47 4.85 -13.62 -7.42
N GLY A 48 4.58 -12.51 -6.76
CA GLY A 48 5.00 -11.20 -7.24
C GLY A 48 6.36 -10.94 -6.62
N HIS A 49 7.41 -10.95 -7.44
CA HIS A 49 8.70 -10.41 -7.04
C HIS A 49 8.53 -8.89 -7.01
N TRP A 50 8.53 -8.27 -5.82
CA TRP A 50 8.62 -6.82 -5.68
C TRP A 50 10.10 -6.47 -5.58
N PRO A 51 10.74 -5.98 -6.66
CA PRO A 51 12.20 -5.85 -6.73
C PRO A 51 12.76 -4.97 -5.62
N CYS A 52 12.03 -3.95 -5.18
CA CYS A 52 12.46 -3.08 -4.08
C CYS A 52 12.66 -3.79 -2.73
N LEU A 53 11.83 -4.81 -2.40
CA LEU A 53 12.02 -5.62 -1.19
C LEU A 53 13.23 -6.56 -1.33
N ALA A 54 13.57 -6.96 -2.55
CA ALA A 54 14.78 -7.73 -2.85
C ALA A 54 16.05 -6.86 -2.84
N ARG A 55 15.98 -5.63 -3.37
CA ARG A 55 17.12 -4.69 -3.44
C ARG A 55 17.56 -4.16 -2.07
N ILE A 56 16.64 -4.02 -1.12
CA ILE A 56 16.99 -3.76 0.29
C ILE A 56 17.79 -4.93 0.89
N ALA A 57 17.52 -6.17 0.46
CA ALA A 57 18.30 -7.34 0.88
C ALA A 57 19.67 -7.44 0.17
N GLU A 58 19.85 -6.73 -0.95
CA GLU A 58 21.08 -6.71 -1.77
C GLU A 58 22.02 -5.52 -1.45
N GLY A 59 21.63 -4.61 -0.55
CA GLY A 59 22.51 -3.55 -0.02
C GLY A 59 22.47 -2.21 -0.76
N ASP A 60 21.50 -1.98 -1.66
CA ASP A 60 21.25 -0.65 -2.23
C ASP A 60 20.63 0.29 -1.16
N GLU A 61 21.19 1.50 -0.98
CA GLU A 61 20.59 2.55 -0.12
C GLU A 61 19.32 3.12 -0.79
N VAL A 62 18.20 2.42 -0.63
CA VAL A 62 16.86 2.93 -0.93
C VAL A 62 16.13 3.09 0.39
N THR A 63 16.10 4.32 0.92
CA THR A 63 15.30 4.64 2.12
C THR A 63 13.81 4.65 1.76
N VAL A 64 13.14 3.51 1.92
CA VAL A 64 11.67 3.43 2.05
C VAL A 64 11.27 4.07 3.38
N PRO A 65 10.26 4.95 3.42
CA PRO A 65 9.67 5.36 4.68
C PRO A 65 9.20 4.10 5.42
N ALA A 66 9.60 3.99 6.69
CA ALA A 66 9.29 2.83 7.50
C ALA A 66 7.78 2.54 7.44
N GLY A 67 7.44 1.33 6.98
CA GLY A 67 6.07 0.87 6.95
C GLY A 67 5.26 1.20 5.69
N ILE A 68 5.80 1.72 4.58
CA ILE A 68 5.05 1.78 3.30
C ILE A 68 5.17 0.45 2.55
N ALA A 69 4.04 -0.11 2.11
CA ALA A 69 4.01 -1.31 1.27
C ALA A 69 3.95 -0.98 -0.22
N LEU A 70 3.15 0.02 -0.60
CA LEU A 70 2.96 0.46 -1.98
C LEU A 70 2.36 1.86 -1.99
N VAL A 71 2.74 2.67 -2.98
CA VAL A 71 1.99 3.87 -3.36
C VAL A 71 1.24 3.59 -4.65
N ARG A 72 -0.07 3.82 -4.65
CA ARG A 72 -0.95 3.50 -5.78
C ARG A 72 -1.80 4.70 -6.19
N ILE A 73 -1.79 4.99 -7.48
CA ILE A 73 -2.68 5.96 -8.13
C ILE A 73 -3.99 5.26 -8.50
N ASP A 74 -5.07 5.71 -7.88
CA ASP A 74 -6.42 5.23 -8.17
C ASP A 74 -7.43 6.35 -7.93
N ASN A 75 -8.06 6.86 -8.98
CA ASN A 75 -8.99 7.98 -8.89
C ASN A 75 -10.23 7.68 -8.01
N ARG A 76 -10.54 6.41 -7.76
CA ARG A 76 -11.63 5.95 -6.89
C ARG A 76 -11.20 5.78 -5.44
N LEU A 77 -9.90 5.91 -5.15
CA LEU A 77 -9.30 5.73 -3.83
C LEU A 77 -9.68 4.36 -3.24
N VAL A 78 -10.53 4.32 -2.21
CA VAL A 78 -10.94 3.06 -1.57
C VAL A 78 -12.11 2.44 -2.32
N HIS A 79 -11.91 1.25 -2.89
CA HIS A 79 -12.95 0.45 -3.54
C HIS A 79 -12.63 -1.06 -3.49
N GLY A 80 -13.52 -1.90 -4.04
CA GLY A 80 -13.46 -3.35 -3.92
C GLY A 80 -12.11 -3.96 -4.31
N GLN A 81 -11.50 -3.59 -5.45
CA GLN A 81 -10.21 -4.20 -5.85
C GLN A 81 -9.07 -3.82 -4.91
N VAL A 82 -9.11 -2.62 -4.31
CA VAL A 82 -8.14 -2.21 -3.31
C VAL A 82 -8.26 -3.09 -2.06
N LEU A 83 -9.49 -3.25 -1.55
CA LEU A 83 -9.75 -3.97 -0.31
C LEU A 83 -9.62 -5.49 -0.43
N GLU A 84 -10.03 -6.06 -1.57
CA GLU A 84 -10.09 -7.51 -1.76
C GLU A 84 -8.84 -8.07 -2.43
N ALA A 85 -8.16 -7.29 -3.27
CA ALA A 85 -6.98 -7.77 -3.99
C ALA A 85 -5.67 -7.20 -3.42
N TRP A 86 -5.56 -5.87 -3.28
CA TRP A 86 -4.30 -5.24 -2.89
C TRP A 86 -3.98 -5.37 -1.40
N VAL A 87 -4.94 -5.11 -0.51
CA VAL A 87 -4.72 -5.22 0.94
C VAL A 87 -4.23 -6.62 1.32
N PRO A 88 -4.84 -7.74 0.86
CA PRO A 88 -4.33 -9.08 1.16
C PRO A 88 -2.99 -9.38 0.50
N ALA A 89 -2.81 -9.04 -0.79
CA ALA A 89 -1.57 -9.32 -1.52
C ALA A 89 -0.35 -8.62 -0.89
N LEU A 90 -0.56 -7.39 -0.40
CA LEU A 90 0.47 -6.63 0.31
C LEU A 90 0.56 -7.00 1.78
N SER A 91 -0.31 -7.85 2.31
CA SER A 91 -0.47 -8.06 3.76
C SER A 91 -0.52 -6.72 4.50
N ALA A 92 -1.24 -5.77 3.92
CA ALA A 92 -1.27 -4.40 4.40
C ALA A 92 -2.02 -4.33 5.73
N GLN A 93 -1.49 -3.57 6.68
CA GLN A 93 -2.13 -3.34 7.99
C GLN A 93 -2.68 -1.91 8.10
N GLY A 94 -2.37 -1.06 7.11
CA GLY A 94 -2.86 0.30 7.02
C GLY A 94 -3.25 0.70 5.60
N ILE A 95 -4.19 1.63 5.50
CA ILE A 95 -4.51 2.38 4.29
C ILE A 95 -4.39 3.87 4.64
N LEU A 96 -3.55 4.58 3.89
CA LEU A 96 -3.39 6.03 3.99
C LEU A 96 -3.86 6.66 2.68
N VAL A 97 -4.91 7.46 2.75
CA VAL A 97 -5.41 8.22 1.60
C VAL A 97 -4.85 9.63 1.67
N ALA A 98 -4.09 10.01 0.66
CA ALA A 98 -3.59 11.36 0.47
C ALA A 98 -4.50 12.06 -0.56
N ASP A 99 -5.46 12.85 -0.07
CA ASP A 99 -6.47 13.51 -0.91
C ASP A 99 -7.09 14.70 -0.17
N ASP A 100 -6.88 15.91 -0.69
CA ASP A 100 -7.35 17.15 -0.04
C ASP A 100 -8.88 17.24 -0.01
N GLU A 101 -9.56 16.80 -1.07
CA GLU A 101 -11.03 16.87 -1.18
C GLU A 101 -11.72 15.94 -0.18
N VAL A 102 -11.26 14.69 -0.09
CA VAL A 102 -11.79 13.73 0.88
C VAL A 102 -11.39 14.13 2.30
N ALA A 103 -10.18 14.64 2.52
CA ALA A 103 -9.76 15.13 3.83
C ALA A 103 -10.66 16.28 4.32
N ALA A 104 -11.12 17.15 3.44
CA ALA A 104 -12.04 18.24 3.76
C ALA A 104 -13.52 17.80 3.90
N ASN A 105 -13.87 16.57 3.51
CA ASN A 105 -15.26 16.10 3.48
C ASN A 105 -15.53 15.00 4.53
N PRO A 106 -16.15 15.33 5.68
CA PRO A 106 -16.47 14.36 6.74
C PRO A 106 -17.35 13.20 6.28
N LEU A 107 -18.33 13.46 5.38
CA LEU A 107 -19.22 12.43 4.87
C LEU A 107 -18.48 11.42 3.99
N ALA A 108 -17.59 11.92 3.12
CA ALA A 108 -16.76 11.06 2.27
C ALA A 108 -15.83 10.16 3.12
N ARG A 109 -15.16 10.73 4.13
CA ARG A 109 -14.31 9.96 5.06
C ARG A 109 -15.10 8.89 5.80
N ALA A 110 -16.27 9.25 6.33
CA ALA A 110 -17.14 8.31 7.03
C ALA A 110 -17.57 7.17 6.11
N ALA A 111 -18.01 7.48 4.88
CA ALA A 111 -18.41 6.48 3.89
C ALA A 111 -17.26 5.52 3.54
N MET A 112 -16.03 6.02 3.34
CA MET A 112 -14.86 5.19 3.09
C MET A 112 -14.54 4.30 4.29
N SER A 113 -14.60 4.84 5.50
CA SER A 113 -14.30 4.09 6.73
C SER A 113 -15.26 2.91 6.95
N LEU A 114 -16.50 3.00 6.48
CA LEU A 114 -17.49 1.91 6.58
C LEU A 114 -17.13 0.71 5.70
N ALA A 115 -16.42 0.94 4.59
CA ALA A 115 -15.98 -0.14 3.70
C ALA A 115 -14.74 -0.88 4.24
N ILE A 116 -14.00 -0.28 5.17
CA ILE A 116 -12.69 -0.78 5.59
C ILE A 116 -12.85 -1.77 6.76
N PRO A 117 -12.23 -2.96 6.68
CA PRO A 117 -12.23 -3.91 7.78
C PRO A 117 -11.61 -3.31 9.05
N LYS A 118 -12.23 -3.54 10.22
CA LYS A 118 -11.81 -2.96 11.52
C LYS A 118 -10.34 -3.23 11.92
N LYS A 119 -9.74 -4.29 11.36
CA LYS A 119 -8.33 -4.69 11.63
C LYS A 119 -7.30 -3.89 10.83
N ILE A 120 -7.74 -3.07 9.87
CA ILE A 120 -6.89 -2.25 9.01
C ILE A 120 -6.94 -0.82 9.52
N ALA A 121 -5.80 -0.25 9.87
CA ALA A 121 -5.71 1.16 10.21
C ALA A 121 -6.10 1.99 8.98
N PHE A 122 -6.93 3.02 9.16
CA PHE A 122 -7.35 3.89 8.08
C PHE A 122 -7.14 5.33 8.45
N HIS A 123 -6.49 6.08 7.56
CA HIS A 123 -6.29 7.50 7.73
C HIS A 123 -6.46 8.22 6.39
N VAL A 124 -7.09 9.39 6.42
CA VAL A 124 -7.23 10.28 5.26
C VAL A 124 -6.70 11.64 5.68
N ALA A 125 -5.74 12.16 4.93
CA ALA A 125 -5.12 13.45 5.20
C ALA A 125 -4.84 14.21 3.89
N PRO A 126 -4.70 15.55 3.97
CA PRO A 126 -4.24 16.37 2.86
C PRO A 126 -2.86 15.93 2.34
N ILE A 127 -2.54 16.22 1.08
CA ILE A 127 -1.26 15.84 0.44
C ILE A 127 -0.07 16.37 1.24
N ALA A 128 -0.13 17.62 1.70
CA ALA A 128 0.94 18.24 2.46
C ALA A 128 1.17 17.56 3.83
N GLU A 129 0.11 17.12 4.49
CA GLU A 129 0.20 16.40 5.76
C GLU A 129 0.79 15.01 5.55
N VAL A 130 0.32 14.28 4.54
CA VAL A 130 0.90 12.98 4.16
C VAL A 130 2.37 13.11 3.79
N ALA A 131 2.76 14.16 3.07
CA ALA A 131 4.16 14.40 2.75
C ALA A 131 5.00 14.63 4.01
N ALA A 132 4.50 15.43 4.96
CA ALA A 132 5.16 15.65 6.25
C ALA A 132 5.27 14.36 7.09
N MET A 133 4.28 13.47 6.99
CA MET A 133 4.29 12.16 7.66
C MET A 133 5.36 11.23 7.07
N LEU A 134 5.46 11.16 5.74
CA LEU A 134 6.21 10.12 5.04
C LEU A 134 7.62 10.52 4.62
N ARG A 135 7.96 11.82 4.58
CA ARG A 135 9.33 12.26 4.28
C ARG A 135 10.33 11.81 5.36
N PRO A 136 11.63 11.71 5.06
CA PRO A 136 12.65 11.37 6.06
C PRO A 136 12.58 12.29 7.29
N GLY A 137 12.57 11.69 8.48
CA GLY A 137 12.41 12.40 9.76
C GLY A 137 10.96 12.71 10.15
N GLY A 138 9.98 12.36 9.32
CA GLY A 138 8.56 12.41 9.68
C GLY A 138 8.13 11.29 10.66
N PRO A 139 6.91 11.39 11.24
CA PRO A 139 6.36 10.37 12.15
C PRO A 139 6.15 8.99 11.51
N GLY A 140 6.18 8.89 10.18
CA GLY A 140 6.03 7.64 9.44
C GLY A 140 4.58 7.29 9.10
N ALA A 141 4.39 6.11 8.52
CA ALA A 141 3.07 5.61 8.14
C ALA A 141 2.23 5.23 9.37
N PRO A 142 0.88 5.30 9.30
CA PRO A 142 0.00 5.04 10.45
C PRO A 142 0.02 3.59 10.95
N ALA A 143 0.51 2.65 10.12
CA ALA A 143 0.71 1.26 10.49
C ALA A 143 1.85 0.64 9.67
N PRO A 144 2.42 -0.50 10.11
CA PRO A 144 3.31 -1.29 9.28
C PRO A 144 2.62 -1.70 7.97
N ARG A 145 3.36 -1.73 6.86
CA ARG A 145 2.84 -2.14 5.54
C ARG A 145 1.55 -1.38 5.17
N THR A 146 1.63 -0.05 5.13
CA THR A 146 0.57 0.84 4.70
C THR A 146 0.52 0.93 3.18
N LEU A 147 -0.67 0.73 2.61
CA LEU A 147 -0.98 1.09 1.23
C LEU A 147 -1.34 2.57 1.18
N VAL A 148 -0.54 3.35 0.46
CA VAL A 148 -0.81 4.78 0.23
C VAL A 148 -1.59 4.93 -1.07
N LEU A 149 -2.73 5.61 -1.01
CA LEU A 149 -3.59 5.90 -2.16
C LEU A 149 -3.53 7.40 -2.47
N VAL A 150 -3.30 7.70 -3.74
CA VAL A 150 -3.34 9.05 -4.32
C VAL A 150 -4.30 9.05 -5.50
N ARG A 151 -4.96 10.18 -5.76
CA ARG A 151 -6.02 10.23 -6.77
C ARG A 151 -5.47 10.22 -8.20
N ASN A 152 -4.37 10.91 -8.45
CA ASN A 152 -3.84 11.16 -9.79
C ASN A 152 -2.30 11.23 -9.79
N VAL A 153 -1.71 11.31 -10.98
CA VAL A 153 -0.25 11.37 -11.18
C VAL A 153 0.34 12.66 -10.57
N ARG A 154 -0.38 13.78 -10.66
CA ARG A 154 0.07 15.06 -10.11
C ARG A 154 0.25 15.00 -8.60
N ASP A 155 -0.66 14.37 -7.88
CA ASP A 155 -0.57 14.20 -6.42
C ASP A 155 0.62 13.32 -6.03
N ALA A 156 0.89 12.27 -6.81
CA ALA A 156 2.09 11.44 -6.61
C ALA A 156 3.38 12.25 -6.83
N ALA A 157 3.43 13.06 -7.90
CA ALA A 157 4.55 13.96 -8.16
C ALA A 157 4.73 14.99 -7.02
N ALA A 158 3.64 15.57 -6.53
CA ALA A 158 3.66 16.52 -5.41
C ALA A 158 4.20 15.90 -4.11
N LEU A 159 3.89 14.63 -3.83
CA LEU A 159 4.50 13.91 -2.70
C LEU A 159 6.01 13.78 -2.90
N ARG A 160 6.47 13.43 -4.11
CA ARG A 160 7.91 13.31 -4.40
C ARG A 160 8.64 14.64 -4.28
N GLU A 161 8.07 15.72 -4.82
CA GLU A 161 8.61 17.08 -4.72
C GLU A 161 8.77 17.54 -3.27
N GLN A 162 7.86 17.12 -2.38
CA GLN A 162 7.92 17.39 -0.94
C GLN A 162 8.87 16.45 -0.16
N GLY A 163 9.66 15.64 -0.87
CA GLY A 163 10.71 14.81 -0.28
C GLY A 163 10.24 13.44 0.18
N VAL A 164 9.05 12.97 -0.22
CA VAL A 164 8.61 11.60 0.05
C VAL A 164 9.35 10.64 -0.90
N PRO A 165 10.10 9.65 -0.38
CA PRO A 165 10.68 8.60 -1.22
C PRO A 165 9.56 7.72 -1.79
N LEU A 166 9.53 7.60 -3.11
CA LEU A 166 8.59 6.75 -3.84
C LEU A 166 9.37 5.68 -4.61
N PRO A 167 9.80 4.58 -3.98
CA PRO A 167 10.61 3.58 -4.69
C PRO A 167 9.76 2.75 -5.66
N HIS A 168 8.47 2.57 -5.37
CA HIS A 168 7.56 1.82 -6.23
C HIS A 168 6.20 2.51 -6.32
N LEU A 169 5.76 2.80 -7.53
CA LEU A 169 4.51 3.48 -7.83
C LEU A 169 3.67 2.63 -8.78
N ASN A 170 2.46 2.30 -8.35
CA ASN A 170 1.51 1.54 -9.15
C ASN A 170 0.40 2.44 -9.72
N LEU A 171 0.18 2.39 -11.03
CA LEU A 171 -0.96 2.99 -11.70
C LEU A 171 -2.09 1.97 -11.77
N GLY A 172 -3.10 2.19 -10.96
CA GLY A 172 -4.25 1.32 -10.82
C GLY A 172 -5.42 1.73 -11.69
N ASN A 173 -5.86 2.96 -11.48
CA ASN A 173 -6.92 3.56 -12.26
C ASN A 173 -6.65 5.05 -12.47
N VAL A 174 -6.61 5.46 -13.73
CA VAL A 174 -6.58 6.86 -14.13
C VAL A 174 -7.70 7.05 -15.14
N HIS A 175 -8.68 7.89 -14.83
CA HIS A 175 -9.91 8.01 -15.60
C HIS A 175 -9.65 8.54 -17.02
N PHE A 176 -10.48 8.09 -17.96
CA PHE A 176 -10.50 8.66 -19.30
C PHE A 176 -11.05 10.09 -19.28
N SER A 177 -10.41 10.98 -20.01
CA SER A 177 -10.98 12.26 -20.41
C SER A 177 -10.50 12.58 -21.83
N GLU A 178 -11.16 13.55 -22.47
CA GLU A 178 -10.81 13.96 -23.82
C GLU A 178 -9.33 14.37 -23.91
N GLY A 179 -8.63 13.88 -24.93
CA GLY A 179 -7.20 14.12 -25.14
C GLY A 179 -6.26 13.15 -24.41
N ARG A 180 -6.77 12.18 -23.64
CA ARG A 180 -5.94 11.14 -23.00
C ARG A 180 -5.82 9.89 -23.87
N ALA A 181 -4.61 9.35 -23.95
CA ALA A 181 -4.33 8.08 -24.61
C ALA A 181 -4.44 6.91 -23.63
N GLN A 182 -5.00 5.80 -24.10
CA GLN A 182 -5.15 4.58 -23.31
C GLN A 182 -3.83 3.79 -23.27
N VAL A 183 -3.31 3.50 -22.08
CA VAL A 183 -2.10 2.67 -21.90
C VAL A 183 -2.41 1.29 -21.31
N THR A 184 -3.47 1.18 -20.52
CA THR A 184 -4.08 -0.08 -20.07
C THR A 184 -5.61 0.08 -20.07
N PRO A 185 -6.40 -1.00 -19.88
CA PRO A 185 -7.85 -0.89 -19.79
C PRO A 185 -8.37 0.10 -18.74
N THR A 186 -7.59 0.36 -17.68
CA THR A 186 -7.97 1.22 -16.55
C THR A 186 -7.13 2.48 -16.41
N VAL A 187 -6.12 2.69 -17.27
CA VAL A 187 -5.20 3.82 -17.17
C VAL A 187 -5.16 4.57 -18.49
N TYR A 188 -5.57 5.83 -18.42
CA TYR A 188 -5.54 6.79 -19.52
C TYR A 188 -4.69 7.99 -19.10
N LEU A 189 -3.70 8.34 -19.91
CA LEU A 189 -2.73 9.37 -19.57
C LEU A 189 -2.74 10.48 -20.63
N ASP A 190 -2.44 11.70 -20.22
CA ASP A 190 -2.04 12.78 -21.11
C ASP A 190 -0.51 12.94 -21.16
N ALA A 191 -0.04 13.84 -22.04
CA ALA A 191 1.39 14.06 -22.25
C ALA A 191 2.10 14.59 -20.99
N ALA A 192 1.42 15.43 -20.19
CA ALA A 192 2.00 15.97 -18.96
C ALA A 192 2.14 14.89 -17.88
N GLU A 193 1.17 13.98 -17.80
CA GLU A 193 1.23 12.83 -16.90
C GLU A 193 2.35 11.86 -17.29
N ILE A 194 2.56 11.60 -18.59
CA ILE A 194 3.69 10.77 -19.05
C ILE A 194 5.02 11.42 -18.70
N GLU A 195 5.18 12.71 -18.96
CA GLU A 195 6.40 13.44 -18.63
C GLU A 195 6.69 13.37 -17.11
N ALA A 196 5.67 13.57 -16.27
CA ALA A 196 5.80 13.45 -14.82
C ALA A 196 6.23 12.03 -14.39
N LEU A 197 5.67 10.98 -15.00
CA LEU A 197 6.07 9.60 -14.72
C LEU A 197 7.50 9.31 -15.17
N GLU A 198 7.93 9.83 -16.32
CA GLU A 198 9.31 9.69 -16.80
C GLU A 198 10.30 10.40 -15.87
N GLN A 199 9.97 11.60 -15.39
CA GLN A 199 10.76 12.33 -14.39
C GLN A 199 10.85 11.55 -13.07
N LEU A 200 9.74 11.00 -12.57
CA LEU A 200 9.74 10.14 -11.39
C LEU A 200 10.64 8.91 -11.61
N GLY A 201 10.53 8.25 -12.76
CA GLY A 201 11.36 7.12 -13.15
C GLY A 201 12.85 7.44 -13.17
N ALA A 202 13.22 8.62 -13.70
CA ALA A 202 14.61 9.10 -13.73
C ALA A 202 15.19 9.32 -12.31
N THR A 203 14.34 9.54 -11.31
CA THR A 203 14.75 9.67 -9.90
C THR A 203 14.78 8.33 -9.13
N GLY A 204 14.71 7.21 -9.85
CA GLY A 204 14.80 5.85 -9.30
C GLY A 204 13.47 5.26 -8.84
N THR A 205 12.33 5.87 -9.17
CA THR A 205 11.01 5.28 -8.89
C THR A 205 10.72 4.17 -9.90
N GLU A 206 10.46 2.95 -9.41
CA GLU A 206 9.95 1.86 -10.23
C GLU A 206 8.45 2.07 -10.47
N ILE A 207 8.05 2.23 -11.74
CA ILE A 207 6.67 2.54 -12.12
C ILE A 207 6.08 1.38 -12.93
N GLU A 208 4.91 0.92 -12.50
CA GLU A 208 4.12 -0.10 -13.18
C GLU A 208 2.64 0.26 -13.28
N ALA A 209 1.93 -0.26 -14.27
CA ALA A 209 0.48 -0.21 -14.37
C ALA A 209 -0.13 -1.61 -14.30
N ARG A 210 -1.07 -1.80 -13.37
CA ARG A 210 -1.98 -2.96 -13.26
C ARG A 210 -3.12 -2.66 -12.30
N ALA A 211 -4.33 -3.11 -12.62
CA ALA A 211 -5.51 -2.87 -11.81
C ALA A 211 -5.51 -3.74 -10.54
N VAL A 212 -5.09 -5.00 -10.65
CA VAL A 212 -5.01 -5.97 -9.55
C VAL A 212 -3.65 -6.68 -9.51
N PRO A 213 -3.23 -7.22 -8.35
CA PRO A 213 -1.91 -7.86 -8.21
C PRO A 213 -1.68 -9.09 -9.10
N ALA A 214 -2.75 -9.79 -9.48
CA ALA A 214 -2.68 -11.00 -10.30
C ALA A 214 -2.41 -10.71 -11.80
N GLU A 215 -2.56 -9.45 -12.23
CA GLU A 215 -2.25 -9.05 -13.59
C GLU A 215 -0.73 -8.93 -13.79
N THR A 216 -0.27 -9.23 -15.00
CA THR A 216 1.09 -8.93 -15.43
C THR A 216 1.28 -7.41 -15.45
N PRO A 217 2.27 -6.87 -14.73
CA PRO A 217 2.50 -5.44 -14.70
C PRO A 217 2.99 -4.92 -16.05
N VAL A 218 2.53 -3.73 -16.44
CA VAL A 218 3.04 -2.99 -17.60
C VAL A 218 4.06 -1.97 -17.08
N THR A 219 5.31 -2.08 -17.51
CA THR A 219 6.40 -1.23 -17.04
C THR A 219 6.36 0.16 -17.69
N LEU A 220 7.03 1.15 -17.09
CA LEU A 220 7.13 2.51 -17.64
C LEU A 220 7.54 2.58 -19.13
N PRO A 221 8.56 1.83 -19.61
CA PRO A 221 8.88 1.84 -21.04
C PRO A 221 7.72 1.38 -21.93
N ALA A 222 7.00 0.34 -21.51
CA ALA A 222 5.83 -0.17 -22.23
C ALA A 222 4.64 0.79 -22.14
N ILE A 223 4.46 1.49 -21.00
CA ILE A 223 3.48 2.57 -20.85
C ILE A 223 3.77 3.67 -21.88
N ALA A 224 5.02 4.15 -21.95
CA ALA A 224 5.43 5.22 -22.87
C ALA A 224 5.31 4.80 -24.35
N GLU A 225 5.56 3.54 -24.69
CA GLU A 225 5.34 3.00 -26.05
C GLU A 225 3.85 3.00 -26.41
N ARG A 226 3.00 2.47 -25.52
CA ARG A 226 1.55 2.42 -25.74
C ARG A 226 0.93 3.81 -25.84
N PHE A 227 1.40 4.75 -25.03
CA PHE A 227 0.98 6.15 -25.09
C PHE A 227 1.24 6.74 -26.49
N ARG A 228 2.47 6.60 -27.01
CA ARG A 228 2.85 7.06 -28.36
C ARG A 228 2.07 6.37 -29.49
N ALA A 229 1.66 5.11 -29.29
CA ALA A 229 0.83 4.40 -30.25
C ALA A 229 -0.64 4.83 -30.23
N GLY A 230 -1.14 5.28 -29.07
CA GLY A 230 -2.51 5.74 -28.86
C GLY A 230 -2.72 7.23 -29.12
N GLU A 231 -1.67 8.04 -29.23
CA GLU A 231 -1.78 9.44 -29.64
C GLU A 231 -2.29 9.53 -31.09
N PRO A 232 -3.30 10.37 -31.38
CA PRO A 232 -3.69 10.65 -32.75
C PRO A 232 -2.49 11.24 -33.49
N ARG A 233 -2.04 10.57 -34.55
CA ARG A 233 -0.99 11.10 -35.43
C ARG A 233 -1.47 12.44 -35.98
N LYS A 234 -0.76 13.51 -35.63
CA LYS A 234 -0.97 14.86 -36.18
C LYS A 234 -0.69 14.89 -37.67
#